data_AF-B4GY06-F1
#
_entry.id   AF-B4GY06-F1
#
_cell.length_a   1.000
_cell.length_b   1.000
_cell.length_c   1.000
_cell.angle_alpha   90.00
_cell.angle_beta   90.00
_cell.angle_gamma   90.00
#
_symmetry.space_group_name_H-M   'P 1'
#
loop_
_entity.id
_entity.type
_entity.pdbx_description
1 polymer ?
#
loop_
_entity_poly.entity_id
_entity_poly.type
_entity_poly.pdbx_seq_one_letter_code
_entity_poly.pdbx_strand_id
1 'polypeptide(L)'
;MRVGVFVIACLALVAGSPAPAPAEYSESAAVQVIEETESFLAHPHYLDNDEIGALFGQLAKDYPQLAQAYKVGRSLQGRPLHALALNAPPANDKSGDLLRPMVKLVANIRGDETLGRQIVLYMAEYLASSYETDDQVQRLLNTTEIHFLPSCNPDGFALAQINP
;
A
#
# COMPACT_ATOMS: atom_id res chain seq x y z
N MET A 1 -6.06 35.75 1.09
CA MET A 1 -5.48 34.64 0.31
C MET A 1 -3.96 34.71 0.42
N ARG A 2 -3.37 33.89 1.28
CA ARG A 2 -1.92 33.70 1.44
C ARG A 2 -1.73 32.19 1.35
N VAL A 3 -1.31 31.66 0.20
CA VAL A 3 0.09 31.42 -0.21
C VAL A 3 0.89 30.85 0.96
N GLY A 4 1.14 29.54 0.89
CA GLY A 4 1.75 28.74 1.94
C GLY A 4 3.26 28.84 2.01
N VAL A 5 3.89 28.08 2.91
CA VAL A 5 5.33 27.81 2.90
C VAL A 5 5.60 26.43 3.50
N PHE A 6 6.55 25.77 2.85
CA PHE A 6 7.15 24.45 3.09
C PHE A 6 7.82 24.30 4.46
N VAL A 7 7.85 23.06 4.93
CA VAL A 7 8.70 22.60 6.04
C VAL A 7 10.17 22.60 5.59
N ILE A 8 11.02 23.33 6.31
CA ILE A 8 12.48 23.13 6.29
C ILE A 8 12.93 22.91 7.74
N ALA A 9 13.23 21.67 8.10
CA ALA A 9 13.97 21.36 9.31
C ALA A 9 15.48 21.47 8.99
N CYS A 10 16.07 22.64 9.23
CA CYS A 10 17.52 22.79 9.24
C CYS A 10 18.05 22.31 10.60
N LEU A 11 18.73 21.16 10.58
CA LEU A 11 19.54 20.67 11.70
C LEU A 11 20.82 21.53 11.78
N ALA A 12 20.85 22.51 12.69
CA ALA A 12 22.06 23.25 13.00
C ALA A 12 22.85 22.53 14.10
N LEU A 13 24.09 22.16 13.77
CA LEU A 13 25.10 21.64 14.68
C LEU A 13 25.49 22.68 15.75
N VAL A 14 25.73 22.13 16.94
CA VAL A 14 25.95 22.79 18.24
C VAL A 14 27.24 23.63 18.30
N ALA A 15 27.14 24.84 18.87
CA ALA A 15 28.21 25.46 19.65
C ALA A 15 27.62 25.94 20.99
N GLY A 16 28.34 25.66 22.08
CA GLY A 16 27.80 25.51 23.44
C GLY A 16 27.01 26.68 24.04
N SER A 17 25.98 26.32 24.79
CA SER A 17 25.24 27.16 25.74
C SER A 17 24.62 26.24 26.82
N PRO A 18 24.42 26.73 28.05
CA PRO A 18 24.12 25.89 29.22
C PRO A 18 22.77 25.18 29.12
N ALA A 19 22.67 24.02 29.78
CA ALA A 19 21.51 23.14 29.74
C ALA A 19 20.20 23.90 30.05
N PRO A 20 19.16 23.78 29.20
CA PRO A 20 17.87 24.38 29.50
C PRO A 20 17.19 23.66 30.67
N ALA A 21 16.44 24.42 31.48
CA ALA A 21 15.57 23.92 32.53
C ALA A 21 14.61 22.83 32.01
N PRO A 22 14.13 21.90 32.84
CA PRO A 22 13.26 20.81 32.38
C PRO A 22 12.02 21.42 31.72
N ALA A 23 11.85 21.13 30.43
CA ALA A 23 10.70 21.56 29.66
C ALA A 23 9.45 20.85 30.18
N GLU A 24 8.46 21.62 30.62
CA GLU A 24 7.10 21.13 30.77
C GLU A 24 6.59 20.73 29.37
N TYR A 25 6.49 19.44 29.11
CA TYR A 25 5.87 18.91 27.90
C TYR A 25 4.35 19.16 28.00
N SER A 26 3.87 20.16 27.26
CA SER A 26 2.43 20.35 27.04
C SER A 26 1.92 19.25 26.11
N GLU A 27 1.32 18.23 26.70
CA GLU A 27 0.63 17.15 26.00
C GLU A 27 -0.74 17.66 25.53
N SER A 28 -0.79 18.39 24.42
CA SER A 28 -2.06 18.86 23.82
C SER A 28 -2.12 18.73 22.30
N ALA A 29 -1.43 17.74 21.73
CA ALA A 29 -1.79 17.28 20.39
C ALA A 29 -3.15 16.59 20.49
N ALA A 30 -4.20 17.23 19.96
CA ALA A 30 -5.52 16.62 19.87
C ALA A 30 -5.40 15.27 19.15
N VAL A 31 -5.77 14.19 19.84
CA VAL A 31 -5.91 12.86 19.23
C VAL A 31 -6.97 13.00 18.14
N GLN A 32 -6.55 12.97 16.88
CA GLN A 32 -7.49 12.92 15.78
C GLN A 32 -8.09 11.53 15.75
N VAL A 33 -9.40 11.45 15.97
CA VAL A 33 -10.16 10.22 15.76
C VAL A 33 -10.16 9.96 14.26
N ILE A 34 -9.49 8.90 13.83
CA ILE A 34 -9.55 8.42 12.46
C ILE A 34 -10.91 7.74 12.32
N GLU A 35 -11.80 8.30 11.51
CA GLU A 35 -13.06 7.65 11.18
C GLU A 35 -12.77 6.56 10.13
N GLU A 36 -12.77 5.30 10.55
CA GLU A 36 -12.57 4.15 9.65
C GLU A 36 -13.81 3.99 8.77
N THR A 37 -13.73 4.51 7.54
CA THR A 37 -14.82 4.42 6.56
C THR A 37 -14.57 3.34 5.51
N GLU A 38 -13.39 2.73 5.55
CA GLU A 38 -12.92 1.72 4.63
C GLU A 38 -13.54 0.34 4.95
N SER A 39 -14.34 -0.17 4.02
CA SER A 39 -15.08 -1.43 4.20
C SER A 39 -14.19 -2.65 4.44
N PHE A 40 -12.97 -2.66 3.88
CA PHE A 40 -12.00 -3.75 4.06
C PHE A 40 -11.43 -3.84 5.49
N LEU A 41 -11.61 -2.81 6.32
CA LEU A 41 -11.23 -2.83 7.74
C LEU A 41 -12.33 -3.36 8.65
N ALA A 42 -13.54 -3.61 8.15
CA ALA A 42 -14.67 -4.01 8.98
C ALA A 42 -14.49 -5.39 9.64
N HIS A 43 -13.79 -6.33 8.98
CA HIS A 43 -13.56 -7.69 9.48
C HIS A 43 -12.12 -8.14 9.21
N PRO A 44 -11.13 -7.56 9.91
CA PRO A 44 -9.73 -7.78 9.60
C PRO A 44 -9.31 -9.21 9.96
N HIS A 45 -8.70 -9.90 9.01
CA HIS A 45 -8.10 -11.22 9.20
C HIS A 45 -6.94 -11.41 8.22
N TYR A 46 -6.10 -12.42 8.44
CA TYR A 46 -5.03 -12.78 7.51
C TYR A 46 -5.57 -13.63 6.38
N LEU A 47 -5.44 -13.13 5.14
CA LEU A 47 -5.89 -13.86 3.96
C LEU A 47 -4.91 -14.99 3.61
N ASP A 48 -5.44 -16.18 3.40
CA ASP A 48 -4.70 -17.31 2.85
C ASP A 48 -4.32 -17.07 1.37
N ASN A 49 -3.64 -18.04 0.74
CA ASN A 49 -3.16 -17.84 -0.63
C ASN A 49 -4.28 -17.82 -1.66
N ASP A 50 -5.34 -18.59 -1.45
CA ASP A 50 -6.47 -18.70 -2.37
C ASP A 50 -7.38 -17.48 -2.22
N GLU A 51 -7.57 -16.98 -0.99
CA GLU A 51 -8.28 -15.74 -0.68
C GLU A 51 -7.60 -14.52 -1.32
N ILE A 52 -6.27 -14.42 -1.31
CA ILE A 52 -5.55 -13.37 -2.06
C ILE A 52 -5.87 -13.46 -3.55
N GLY A 53 -5.87 -14.67 -4.11
CA GLY A 53 -6.22 -14.89 -5.50
C GLY A 53 -7.64 -14.46 -5.84
N ALA A 54 -8.59 -14.76 -4.94
CA ALA A 54 -9.99 -14.35 -5.06
C ALA A 54 -10.14 -12.83 -4.97
N LEU A 55 -9.49 -12.18 -3.99
CA LEU A 55 -9.51 -10.73 -3.82
C LEU A 55 -8.98 -10.00 -5.06
N PHE A 56 -7.80 -10.39 -5.57
CA PHE A 56 -7.27 -9.77 -6.78
C PHE A 56 -8.13 -10.03 -8.02
N GLY A 57 -8.71 -11.23 -8.14
CA GLY A 57 -9.68 -11.52 -9.19
C GLY A 57 -10.93 -10.65 -9.10
N GLN A 58 -11.41 -10.39 -7.88
CA GLN A 58 -12.56 -9.52 -7.63
C GLN A 58 -12.23 -8.05 -7.95
N LEU A 59 -11.07 -7.54 -7.52
CA LEU A 59 -10.62 -6.18 -7.86
C LEU A 59 -10.48 -5.98 -9.37
N ALA A 60 -9.91 -6.94 -10.08
CA ALA A 60 -9.80 -6.88 -11.54
C ALA A 60 -11.18 -6.91 -12.24
N LYS A 61 -12.18 -7.53 -11.61
CA LYS A 61 -13.55 -7.57 -12.12
C LYS A 61 -14.32 -6.28 -11.85
N ASP A 62 -14.14 -5.71 -10.65
CA ASP A 62 -14.85 -4.50 -10.21
C ASP A 62 -14.25 -3.23 -10.84
N TYR A 63 -12.93 -3.24 -11.07
CA TYR A 63 -12.18 -2.11 -11.63
C TYR A 63 -11.44 -2.49 -12.92
N PRO A 64 -12.12 -2.96 -13.98
CA PRO A 64 -11.48 -3.58 -15.16
C PRO A 64 -10.61 -2.63 -15.99
N GLN A 65 -10.76 -1.31 -15.82
CA GLN A 65 -9.91 -0.32 -16.48
C GLN A 65 -8.66 0.04 -15.66
N LEU A 66 -8.67 -0.25 -14.35
CA LEU A 66 -7.59 0.10 -13.43
C LEU A 66 -6.75 -1.10 -13.03
N ALA A 67 -7.39 -2.26 -12.87
CA ALA A 67 -6.84 -3.39 -12.16
C ALA A 67 -6.63 -4.61 -13.05
N GLN A 68 -5.41 -5.15 -13.05
CA GLN A 68 -5.06 -6.38 -13.74
C GLN A 68 -4.47 -7.39 -12.76
N ALA A 69 -5.20 -8.49 -12.52
CA ALA A 69 -4.71 -9.61 -11.73
C ALA A 69 -3.85 -10.55 -12.59
N TYR A 70 -2.71 -10.97 -12.06
CA TYR A 70 -1.81 -11.90 -12.75
C TYR A 70 -1.02 -12.76 -11.74
N LYS A 71 -0.26 -13.71 -12.27
CA LYS A 71 0.60 -14.60 -11.49
C LYS A 71 2.04 -14.41 -11.96
N VAL A 72 2.95 -14.12 -11.03
CA VAL A 72 4.38 -13.93 -11.36
C VAL A 72 5.14 -15.26 -11.43
N GLY A 73 4.55 -16.33 -10.88
CA GLY A 73 5.17 -17.65 -10.84
C GLY A 73 4.48 -18.56 -9.84
N ARG A 74 5.21 -19.59 -9.40
CA ARG A 74 4.79 -20.55 -8.38
C ARG A 74 5.90 -20.75 -7.35
N SER A 75 5.51 -21.04 -6.12
CA SER A 75 6.41 -21.44 -5.05
C SER A 75 6.95 -22.86 -5.26
N LEU A 76 7.83 -23.32 -4.35
CA LEU A 76 8.38 -24.68 -4.41
C LEU A 76 7.30 -25.74 -4.21
N GLN A 77 6.29 -25.47 -3.37
CA GLN A 77 5.13 -26.36 -3.18
C GLN A 77 4.00 -26.09 -4.21
N GLY A 78 4.29 -25.32 -5.27
CA GLY A 78 3.37 -25.12 -6.40
C GLY A 78 2.28 -24.07 -6.19
N ARG A 79 2.28 -23.37 -5.04
CA ARG A 79 1.32 -22.29 -4.76
C ARG A 79 1.56 -21.10 -5.69
N PRO A 80 0.52 -20.55 -6.34
CA PRO A 80 0.67 -19.39 -7.21
C PRO A 80 1.10 -18.14 -6.43
N LEU A 81 2.03 -17.37 -6.99
CA LEU A 81 2.38 -16.04 -6.49
C LEU A 81 1.46 -15.02 -7.18
N HIS A 82 0.41 -14.62 -6.46
CA HIS A 82 -0.59 -13.66 -6.93
C HIS A 82 -0.05 -12.25 -6.91
N ALA A 83 -0.31 -11.51 -7.99
CA ALA A 83 0.02 -10.10 -8.11
C ALA A 83 -1.14 -9.31 -8.73
N LEU A 84 -1.18 -8.01 -8.43
CA LEU A 84 -2.13 -7.05 -9.00
C LEU A 84 -1.33 -5.87 -9.57
N ALA A 85 -1.66 -5.44 -10.78
CA ALA A 85 -1.19 -4.16 -11.31
C ALA A 85 -2.35 -3.16 -11.23
N LEU A 86 -2.07 -1.95 -10.75
CA LEU A 86 -2.99 -0.82 -10.77
C LEU A 86 -2.40 0.33 -11.57
N ASN A 87 -3.11 0.77 -12.60
CA ASN A 87 -2.81 1.97 -13.38
C ASN A 87 -4.05 2.45 -14.14
N ALA A 88 -4.23 3.75 -14.27
CA ALA A 88 -5.30 4.28 -15.09
C ALA A 88 -4.95 4.22 -16.58
N PRO A 89 -5.94 4.04 -17.48
CA PRO A 89 -5.68 4.08 -18.91
C PRO A 89 -5.15 5.46 -19.32
N PRO A 90 -4.23 5.54 -20.29
CA PRO A 90 -3.67 6.81 -20.74
C PRO A 90 -4.78 7.72 -21.28
N ALA A 91 -4.79 8.99 -20.86
CA ALA A 91 -5.89 9.90 -21.13
C ALA A 91 -6.16 10.11 -22.62
N ASN A 92 -5.13 10.30 -23.46
CA ASN A 92 -5.29 10.60 -24.90
C ASN A 92 -4.04 10.33 -25.77
N ASP A 93 -2.90 9.95 -25.19
CA ASP A 93 -1.65 9.80 -25.93
C ASP A 93 -0.96 8.49 -25.54
N LYS A 94 -0.74 7.62 -26.53
CA LYS A 94 0.03 6.37 -26.35
C LYS A 94 1.47 6.65 -25.90
N SER A 95 1.96 7.89 -26.05
CA SER A 95 3.28 8.30 -25.55
C SER A 95 3.39 8.31 -24.02
N GLY A 96 2.28 8.57 -23.32
CA GLY A 96 2.26 8.66 -21.85
C GLY A 96 2.50 7.33 -21.15
N ASP A 97 2.19 6.21 -21.80
CA ASP A 97 2.42 4.87 -21.25
C ASP A 97 3.91 4.47 -21.29
N LEU A 98 4.68 4.92 -22.29
CA LEU A 98 6.10 4.57 -22.43
C LEU A 98 7.00 5.21 -21.37
N LEU A 99 6.57 6.32 -20.78
CA LEU A 99 7.31 7.05 -19.74
C LEU A 99 6.72 6.87 -18.35
N ARG A 100 5.67 6.05 -18.20
CA ARG A 100 5.02 5.79 -16.93
C ARG A 100 5.98 4.98 -16.03
N PRO A 101 6.39 5.50 -14.86
CA PRO A 101 7.18 4.73 -13.91
C PRO A 101 6.39 3.52 -13.39
N MET A 102 7.08 2.39 -13.30
CA MET A 102 6.57 1.18 -12.65
C MET A 102 7.16 1.06 -11.25
N VAL A 103 6.31 0.93 -10.25
CA VAL A 103 6.67 0.70 -8.85
C VAL A 103 6.17 -0.68 -8.44
N LYS A 104 6.97 -1.40 -7.64
CA LYS A 104 6.56 -2.69 -7.08
C LYS A 104 6.62 -2.67 -5.56
N LEU A 105 5.52 -3.07 -4.94
CA LEU A 105 5.37 -3.21 -3.49
C LEU A 105 5.33 -4.70 -3.17
N VAL A 106 6.38 -5.17 -2.50
CA VAL A 106 6.61 -6.58 -2.21
C VAL A 106 6.64 -6.79 -0.72
N ALA A 107 5.91 -7.79 -0.23
CA ALA A 107 5.88 -8.15 1.18
C ALA A 107 6.06 -9.66 1.41
N ASN A 108 6.22 -10.00 2.69
CA ASN A 108 6.18 -11.39 3.17
C ASN A 108 7.15 -12.31 2.41
N ILE A 109 8.39 -11.84 2.21
CA ILE A 109 9.53 -12.62 1.71
C ILE A 109 9.93 -13.66 2.77
N ARG A 110 9.92 -13.25 4.04
CA ARG A 110 9.91 -14.15 5.19
C ARG A 110 8.44 -14.43 5.52
N GLY A 111 8.05 -15.71 5.47
CA GLY A 111 6.65 -16.14 5.51
C GLY A 111 5.93 -15.87 6.83
N ASP A 112 6.68 -15.79 7.92
CA ASP A 112 6.28 -15.47 9.28
C ASP A 112 6.19 -13.96 9.58
N GLU A 113 6.66 -13.10 8.67
CA GLU A 113 6.49 -11.65 8.75
C GLU A 113 5.25 -11.21 7.98
N THR A 114 4.08 -11.34 8.63
CA THR A 114 2.77 -11.30 7.98
C THR A 114 2.17 -9.90 7.87
N LEU A 115 2.57 -8.93 8.70
CA LEU A 115 1.95 -7.60 8.71
C LEU A 115 2.04 -6.90 7.35
N GLY A 116 3.20 -6.95 6.69
CA GLY A 116 3.39 -6.37 5.37
C GLY A 116 2.48 -6.99 4.29
N ARG A 117 2.12 -8.27 4.43
CA ARG A 117 1.20 -8.98 3.53
C ARG A 117 -0.15 -8.25 3.49
N GLN A 118 -0.73 -7.96 4.66
CA GLN A 118 -2.04 -7.31 4.75
C GLN A 118 -1.96 -5.83 4.37
N ILE A 119 -0.89 -5.12 4.75
CA ILE A 119 -0.72 -3.72 4.36
C ILE A 119 -0.71 -3.57 2.83
N VAL A 120 -0.02 -4.47 2.11
CA VAL A 120 -0.01 -4.46 0.64
C VAL A 120 -1.39 -4.75 0.04
N LEU A 121 -2.17 -5.65 0.64
CA LEU A 121 -3.53 -5.94 0.19
C LEU A 121 -4.47 -4.75 0.43
N TYR A 122 -4.49 -4.20 1.64
CA TYR A 122 -5.33 -3.04 1.96
C TYR A 122 -4.97 -1.82 1.11
N MET A 123 -3.69 -1.62 0.82
CA MET A 123 -3.28 -0.54 -0.08
C MET A 123 -3.78 -0.76 -1.52
N ALA A 124 -3.82 -2.01 -2.00
CA ALA A 124 -4.39 -2.33 -3.31
C ALA A 124 -5.90 -2.06 -3.33
N GLU A 125 -6.63 -2.50 -2.30
CA GLU A 125 -8.07 -2.26 -2.17
C GLU A 125 -8.37 -0.75 -2.09
N TYR A 126 -7.67 -0.02 -1.22
CA TYR A 126 -7.81 1.42 -1.04
C TYR A 126 -7.57 2.18 -2.34
N LEU A 127 -6.47 1.91 -3.04
CA LEU A 127 -6.16 2.62 -4.29
C LEU A 127 -7.16 2.33 -5.39
N ALA A 128 -7.68 1.10 -5.47
CA ALA A 128 -8.72 0.76 -6.44
C ALA A 128 -10.07 1.43 -6.10
N SER A 129 -10.51 1.37 -4.83
CA SER A 129 -11.81 1.89 -4.41
C SER A 129 -11.89 3.41 -4.37
N SER A 130 -10.76 4.07 -4.10
CA SER A 130 -10.71 5.52 -3.89
C SER A 130 -10.38 6.30 -5.17
N TYR A 131 -10.14 5.63 -6.30
CA TYR A 131 -9.71 6.31 -7.54
C TYR A 131 -10.71 7.39 -8.03
N GLU A 132 -12.01 7.14 -7.88
CA GLU A 132 -13.06 8.07 -8.32
C GLU A 132 -13.41 9.15 -7.29
N THR A 133 -12.94 9.01 -6.05
CA THR A 133 -13.34 9.86 -4.91
C THR A 133 -12.18 10.67 -4.32
N ASP A 134 -10.94 10.24 -4.55
CA ASP A 134 -9.73 10.87 -4.03
C ASP A 134 -8.82 11.35 -5.17
N ASP A 135 -8.73 12.68 -5.33
CA ASP A 135 -7.88 13.34 -6.31
C ASP A 135 -6.38 12.96 -6.21
N GLN A 136 -5.88 12.64 -5.01
CA GLN A 136 -4.50 12.22 -4.82
C GLN A 136 -4.27 10.81 -5.35
N VAL A 137 -5.19 9.88 -5.06
CA VAL A 137 -5.18 8.52 -5.63
C VAL A 137 -5.30 8.58 -7.15
N GLN A 138 -6.21 9.41 -7.66
CA GLN A 138 -6.40 9.60 -9.09
C GLN A 138 -5.12 10.09 -9.77
N ARG A 139 -4.47 11.13 -9.22
CA ARG A 139 -3.17 11.63 -9.73
C ARG A 139 -2.08 10.57 -9.70
N LEU A 140 -2.02 9.76 -8.64
CA LEU A 140 -1.05 8.69 -8.49
C LEU A 140 -1.23 7.63 -9.59
N LEU A 141 -2.42 7.06 -9.73
CA LEU A 141 -2.68 5.99 -10.71
C LEU A 141 -2.70 6.47 -12.16
N ASN A 142 -2.95 7.75 -12.41
CA ASN A 142 -2.80 8.35 -13.75
C ASN A 142 -1.35 8.41 -14.22
N THR A 143 -0.41 8.58 -13.29
CA THR A 143 0.99 8.85 -13.60
C THR A 143 1.92 7.67 -13.32
N THR A 144 1.48 6.66 -12.56
CA THR A 144 2.33 5.56 -12.09
C THR A 144 1.59 4.24 -12.25
N GLU A 145 2.32 3.19 -12.65
CA GLU A 145 1.84 1.81 -12.56
C GLU A 145 2.39 1.16 -11.29
N ILE A 146 1.50 0.62 -10.45
CA ILE A 146 1.88 0.04 -9.16
C ILE A 146 1.55 -1.45 -9.18
N HIS A 147 2.56 -2.27 -8.95
CA HIS A 147 2.44 -3.71 -8.83
C HIS A 147 2.50 -4.15 -7.37
N PHE A 148 1.48 -4.88 -6.94
CA PHE A 148 1.34 -5.43 -5.59
C PHE A 148 1.67 -6.91 -5.61
N LEU A 149 2.66 -7.32 -4.81
CA LEU A 149 3.00 -8.72 -4.55
C LEU A 149 2.96 -8.94 -3.03
N PRO A 150 1.79 -9.32 -2.48
CA PRO A 150 1.58 -9.38 -1.03
C PRO A 150 2.36 -10.54 -0.38
N SER A 151 2.68 -11.59 -1.13
CA SER A 151 3.50 -12.70 -0.62
C SER A 151 4.48 -13.23 -1.66
N CYS A 152 5.77 -13.05 -1.36
CA CYS A 152 6.86 -13.73 -2.05
C CYS A 152 7.11 -15.15 -1.56
N ASN A 153 6.57 -15.51 -0.39
CA ASN A 153 6.79 -16.81 0.25
C ASN A 153 5.48 -17.41 0.78
N PRO A 154 4.55 -17.80 -0.10
CA PRO A 154 3.26 -18.35 0.31
C PRO A 154 3.40 -19.71 1.01
N ASP A 155 4.47 -20.45 0.76
CA ASP A 155 4.75 -21.72 1.45
C ASP A 155 5.14 -21.49 2.91
N GLY A 156 6.06 -20.53 3.15
CA GLY A 156 6.46 -20.15 4.50
C GLY A 156 5.29 -19.57 5.30
N PHE A 157 4.43 -18.77 4.67
CA PHE A 157 3.23 -18.25 5.32
C PHE A 157 2.27 -19.37 5.75
N ALA A 158 1.98 -20.33 4.87
CA ALA A 158 1.12 -21.46 5.19
C ALA A 158 1.69 -22.35 6.31
N LEU A 159 3.03 -22.46 6.41
CA LEU A 159 3.70 -23.19 7.49
C LEU A 159 3.73 -22.44 8.82
N ALA A 160 3.80 -21.09 8.77
CA ALA A 160 3.85 -20.24 9.95
C ALA A 160 2.48 -20.10 10.65
N GLN A 161 1.39 -20.41 9.95
CA GLN A 161 0.08 -20.57 10.58
C GLN A 161 0.13 -21.76 11.54
N ILE A 162 0.24 -21.46 12.83
CA ILE A 162 0.16 -22.47 13.89
C ILE A 162 -1.23 -23.11 13.83
N ASN A 163 -1.27 -24.44 13.69
CA ASN A 163 -2.50 -25.24 13.82
C ASN A 163 -3.23 -24.81 15.12
N PRO A 164 -4.44 -24.24 15.03
CA PRO A 164 -5.22 -23.87 16.21
C PRO A 164 -5.55 -25.07 17.09
#